data_AF-A0A425CGS6-F1
#
_entry.id   AF-A0A425CGS6-F1
#
_cell.length_a   1.000
_cell.length_b   1.000
_cell.length_c   1.000
_cell.angle_alpha   90.00
_cell.angle_beta   90.00
_cell.angle_gamma   90.00
#
_symmetry.space_group_name_H-M   'P 1'
#
loop_
_entity.id
_entity.type
_entity.pdbx_description
1 polymer ?
#
loop_
_entity_poly.entity_id
_entity_poly.type
_entity_poly.pdbx_seq_one_letter_code
_entity_poly.pdbx_strand_id
1 'polypeptide(L)'
;MTTKYDDMSVREHLVRKNQAMPLSTPIAMVTHYYPCIGALVSDYHCQPETCTLCPGNMATTTCCIPLKGSRNRNMEGEFFSHRGMSIEGGHAMLLVGYNDAFLTREGFTGGLIVKNSWADGPYQGSHSLAYWMQEVSDWEERSVCPNSYNPFSWYHCGNNGILSKWQGNDTKEYNEGIKDCLSNETKLFADVNIQPLHLKCKDPNLCRTDGDYTYFVRNTTDWGDRMTVMCLWEYSSEEHVAREICLPPMLEVYIAHTLAPVEEEVKENDTDRCGFYFIPYVALRQWIAQFQGFFVSSFDIQWDPQAYAANKDLHPELDYSLLEASTKRQNYNEFLGPFPYAKVIQHFQ
;
A
#
# COMPACT_ATOMS: atom_id res chain seq x y z
N MET A 1 32.50 13.82 2.84
CA MET A 1 31.27 13.47 2.10
C MET A 1 31.62 12.46 1.02
N THR A 2 30.86 11.37 0.92
CA THR A 2 31.01 10.36 -0.15
C THR A 2 29.66 10.13 -0.79
N THR A 3 29.61 10.05 -2.12
CA THR A 3 28.38 9.83 -2.88
C THR A 3 28.48 8.56 -3.71
N LYS A 4 27.41 7.76 -3.72
CA LYS A 4 27.25 6.48 -4.41
C LYS A 4 26.08 6.57 -5.40
N TYR A 5 26.15 5.84 -6.51
CA TYR A 5 25.22 5.98 -7.64
C TYR A 5 24.59 4.67 -8.10
N ASP A 6 24.96 3.54 -7.50
CA ASP A 6 24.50 2.20 -7.86
C ASP A 6 24.15 1.39 -6.61
N ASP A 7 23.29 0.38 -6.75
CA ASP A 7 22.78 -0.40 -5.62
C ASP A 7 23.87 -1.20 -4.89
N MET A 8 24.92 -1.66 -5.58
CA MET A 8 25.98 -2.45 -4.97
C MET A 8 26.86 -1.58 -4.06
N SER A 9 27.36 -0.45 -4.57
CA SER A 9 28.23 0.45 -3.81
C SER A 9 27.49 1.16 -2.68
N VAL A 10 26.18 1.39 -2.84
CA VAL A 10 25.30 1.88 -1.77
C VAL A 10 25.24 0.89 -0.61
N ARG A 11 24.97 -0.39 -0.87
CA ARG A 11 24.85 -1.42 0.17
C ARG A 11 26.16 -1.67 0.90
N GLU A 12 27.26 -1.83 0.15
CA GLU A 12 28.61 -1.97 0.72
C GLU A 12 28.90 -0.81 1.69
N HIS A 13 28.59 0.42 1.27
CA HIS A 13 28.85 1.60 2.07
C HIS A 13 27.90 1.73 3.27
N LEU A 14 26.63 1.30 3.15
CA LEU A 14 25.68 1.25 4.25
C LEU A 14 26.19 0.32 5.37
N VAL A 15 26.63 -0.89 5.01
CA VAL A 15 27.20 -1.86 5.98
C VAL A 15 28.47 -1.32 6.62
N ARG A 16 29.39 -0.78 5.79
CA ARG A 16 30.68 -0.28 6.28
C ARG A 16 30.54 0.91 7.23
N LYS A 17 29.60 1.82 6.96
CA LYS A 17 29.40 3.03 7.77
C LYS A 17 28.42 2.82 8.92
N ASN A 18 27.55 1.81 8.83
CA ASN A 18 26.52 1.52 9.82
C ASN A 18 25.72 2.76 10.24
N GLN A 19 25.27 3.54 9.25
CA GLN A 19 24.53 4.78 9.48
C GLN A 19 23.46 4.96 8.40
N ALA A 20 22.38 5.65 8.76
CA ALA A 20 21.40 6.08 7.77
C ALA A 20 21.98 7.14 6.83
N MET A 21 21.54 7.14 5.56
CA MET A 21 22.12 7.99 4.52
C MET A 21 21.05 8.70 3.69
N PRO A 22 21.18 10.01 3.41
CA PRO A 22 20.29 10.68 2.47
C PRO A 22 20.39 10.06 1.07
N LEU A 23 19.24 9.67 0.55
CA LEU A 23 19.03 9.10 -0.77
C LEU A 23 18.19 10.07 -1.59
N SER A 24 18.67 10.42 -2.77
CA SER A 24 17.91 11.13 -3.80
C SER A 24 17.51 10.14 -4.88
N THR A 25 16.26 10.21 -5.32
CA THR A 25 15.73 9.38 -6.41
C THR A 25 14.80 10.22 -7.29
N PRO A 26 14.74 9.95 -8.61
CA PRO A 26 13.62 10.42 -9.41
C PRO A 26 12.30 9.83 -8.87
N ILE A 27 11.23 10.60 -8.97
CA ILE A 27 9.85 10.12 -8.87
C ILE A 27 9.25 10.11 -10.27
N ALA A 28 8.51 9.05 -10.56
CA ALA A 28 7.85 8.90 -11.84
C ALA A 28 6.32 8.87 -11.68
N MET A 29 5.65 9.45 -12.66
CA MET A 29 4.25 9.19 -12.94
C MET A 29 4.16 8.04 -13.93
N VAL A 30 3.12 7.23 -13.82
CA VAL A 30 2.94 6.01 -14.58
C VAL A 30 1.59 6.07 -15.29
N THR A 31 1.64 6.11 -16.62
CA THR A 31 0.46 5.94 -17.47
C THR A 31 0.12 4.45 -17.59
N HIS A 32 -1.13 4.13 -17.31
CA HIS A 32 -1.74 2.79 -17.46
C HIS A 32 -2.75 2.80 -18.61
N TYR A 33 -3.18 1.63 -19.07
CA TYR A 33 -4.00 1.53 -20.27
C TYR A 33 -5.11 0.49 -20.15
N TYR A 34 -6.34 0.87 -20.52
CA TYR A 34 -7.39 -0.11 -20.80
C TYR A 34 -7.33 -0.55 -22.27
N PRO A 35 -7.33 -1.86 -22.60
CA PRO A 35 -7.49 -2.32 -23.97
C PRO A 35 -8.92 -2.08 -24.43
N CYS A 36 -9.06 -1.74 -25.70
CA CYS A 36 -10.34 -1.48 -26.35
C CYS A 36 -11.12 -2.77 -26.60
N ILE A 37 -11.66 -3.39 -25.54
CA ILE A 37 -12.44 -4.63 -25.58
C ILE A 37 -13.83 -4.44 -24.97
N GLY A 38 -14.80 -5.25 -25.42
CA GLY A 38 -16.16 -5.23 -24.89
C GLY A 38 -16.80 -3.85 -24.95
N ALA A 39 -17.26 -3.35 -23.79
CA ALA A 39 -17.90 -2.04 -23.67
C ALA A 39 -16.97 -0.85 -24.00
N LEU A 40 -15.64 -1.05 -23.96
CA LEU A 40 -14.67 0.01 -24.21
C LEU A 40 -14.41 0.27 -25.70
N VAL A 41 -14.89 -0.60 -26.60
CA VAL A 41 -14.67 -0.47 -28.05
C VAL A 41 -15.26 0.83 -28.61
N SER A 42 -16.34 1.33 -28.02
CA SER A 42 -16.99 2.59 -28.43
C SER A 42 -16.31 3.86 -27.90
N ASP A 43 -15.26 3.73 -27.11
CA ASP A 43 -14.53 4.90 -26.61
C ASP A 43 -13.85 5.66 -27.76
N TYR A 44 -13.71 6.97 -27.60
CA TYR A 44 -13.05 7.84 -28.56
C TYR A 44 -11.62 7.38 -28.87
N HIS A 45 -10.85 6.95 -27.87
CA HIS A 45 -9.47 6.46 -28.06
C HIS A 45 -9.38 5.11 -28.78
N CYS A 46 -10.52 4.45 -28.97
CA CYS A 46 -10.64 3.16 -29.63
C CYS A 46 -11.10 3.25 -31.09
N GLN A 47 -11.50 4.44 -31.56
CA GLN A 47 -11.91 4.64 -32.95
C GLN A 47 -10.69 4.70 -33.89
N PRO A 48 -10.79 4.23 -35.14
CA PRO A 48 -9.67 4.21 -36.08
C PRO A 48 -8.99 5.57 -36.28
N GLU A 49 -9.76 6.66 -36.28
CA GLU A 49 -9.27 8.03 -36.54
C GLU A 49 -8.51 8.62 -35.34
N THR A 50 -8.79 8.13 -34.14
CA THR A 50 -8.34 8.70 -32.85
C THR A 50 -7.68 7.66 -31.96
N CYS A 51 -7.29 6.53 -32.57
CA CYS A 51 -6.67 5.39 -31.94
C CYS A 51 -5.41 5.79 -31.18
N THR A 52 -5.40 5.56 -29.87
CA THR A 52 -4.17 5.63 -29.07
C THR A 52 -3.55 4.23 -29.01
N LEU A 53 -2.35 4.07 -29.56
CA LEU A 53 -1.72 2.74 -29.65
C LEU A 53 -1.44 2.16 -28.25
N CYS A 54 -1.83 0.90 -28.05
CA CYS A 54 -1.41 0.12 -26.89
C CYS A 54 0.11 -0.07 -26.90
N PRO A 55 0.79 -0.07 -25.75
CA PRO A 55 2.21 -0.35 -25.76
C PRO A 55 2.46 -1.84 -26.01
N GLY A 56 3.57 -2.17 -26.70
CA GLY A 56 3.71 -3.43 -27.45
C GLY A 56 3.67 -4.75 -26.68
N ASN A 57 3.76 -4.73 -25.35
CA ASN A 57 3.58 -5.90 -24.48
C ASN A 57 2.12 -6.13 -24.03
N MET A 58 1.18 -5.26 -24.42
CA MET A 58 -0.26 -5.55 -24.34
C MET A 58 -0.72 -6.13 -25.68
N ALA A 59 -0.75 -7.46 -25.78
CA ALA A 59 -1.09 -8.17 -27.01
C ALA A 59 -2.60 -8.26 -27.30
N THR A 60 -3.44 -7.73 -26.41
CA THR A 60 -4.90 -7.92 -26.47
C THR A 60 -5.59 -7.06 -27.53
N THR A 61 -5.14 -5.82 -27.76
CA THR A 61 -5.72 -4.90 -28.76
C THR A 61 -4.67 -3.96 -29.34
N THR A 62 -4.98 -3.35 -30.49
CA THR A 62 -4.12 -2.33 -31.12
C THR A 62 -4.29 -0.95 -30.48
N CYS A 63 -5.53 -0.56 -30.16
CA CYS A 63 -5.84 0.71 -29.52
C CYS A 63 -6.18 0.49 -28.03
N CYS A 64 -5.84 1.49 -27.19
CA CYS A 64 -6.03 1.50 -25.75
C CYS A 64 -6.48 2.89 -25.27
N ILE A 65 -7.21 2.93 -24.15
CA ILE A 65 -7.59 4.17 -23.46
C ILE A 65 -6.53 4.48 -22.40
N PRO A 66 -5.81 5.61 -22.49
CA PRO A 66 -4.81 5.98 -21.49
C PRO A 66 -5.48 6.46 -20.21
N LEU A 67 -5.08 5.87 -19.08
CA LEU A 67 -5.43 6.35 -17.75
C LEU A 67 -4.48 7.45 -17.32
N LYS A 68 -5.04 8.50 -16.69
CA LYS A 68 -4.24 9.58 -16.10
C LYS A 68 -3.20 8.99 -15.14
N GLY A 69 -1.98 9.52 -15.23
CA GLY A 69 -0.82 8.97 -14.54
C GLY A 69 -1.04 8.80 -13.04
N SER A 70 -0.59 7.66 -12.51
CA SER A 70 -0.50 7.37 -11.07
C SER A 70 0.95 7.46 -10.61
N ARG A 71 1.20 7.66 -9.32
CA ARG A 71 2.58 7.68 -8.81
C ARG A 71 3.19 6.27 -8.87
N ASN A 72 4.51 6.17 -9.06
CA ASN A 72 5.24 4.89 -9.16
C ASN A 72 5.44 4.15 -7.82
N ARG A 73 4.40 4.11 -6.98
CA ARG A 73 4.34 3.36 -5.73
C ARG A 73 2.92 2.83 -5.46
N ASN A 74 2.80 1.67 -4.84
CA ASN A 74 1.49 1.17 -4.36
C ASN A 74 1.12 1.76 -2.99
N MET A 75 -0.07 1.42 -2.51
CA MET A 75 -0.53 1.84 -1.18
C MET A 75 0.20 1.11 -0.03
N GLU A 76 1.02 0.10 -0.30
CA GLU A 76 1.92 -0.54 0.70
C GLU A 76 3.28 0.20 0.84
N GLY A 77 3.52 1.24 0.04
CA GLY A 77 4.80 1.93 0.04
C GLY A 77 5.93 1.17 -0.68
N GLU A 78 5.60 0.19 -1.51
CA GLU A 78 6.53 -0.39 -2.47
C GLU A 78 6.58 0.49 -3.72
N PHE A 79 7.78 0.93 -4.06
CA PHE A 79 8.00 1.55 -5.35
C PHE A 79 8.11 0.51 -6.46
N PHE A 80 7.78 0.92 -7.67
CA PHE A 80 7.85 0.05 -8.84
C PHE A 80 8.36 0.77 -10.08
N SER A 81 8.65 -0.03 -11.10
CA SER A 81 9.04 0.46 -12.42
C SER A 81 8.06 -0.02 -13.47
N HIS A 82 7.62 0.89 -14.34
CA HIS A 82 6.65 0.61 -15.38
C HIS A 82 7.09 1.20 -16.73
N ARG A 83 6.72 0.55 -17.84
CA ARG A 83 7.03 1.03 -19.20
C ARG A 83 6.50 2.44 -19.49
N GLY A 84 5.36 2.79 -18.89
CA GLY A 84 4.69 4.08 -19.06
C GLY A 84 5.19 5.17 -18.10
N MET A 85 6.37 4.99 -17.51
CA MET A 85 6.96 5.97 -16.60
C MET A 85 7.36 7.25 -17.34
N SER A 86 6.96 8.39 -16.79
CA SER A 86 7.48 9.72 -17.11
C SER A 86 7.98 10.38 -15.83
N ILE A 87 9.04 11.20 -15.94
CA ILE A 87 9.59 11.89 -14.78
C ILE A 87 8.60 12.94 -14.26
N GLU A 88 8.27 12.87 -12.97
CA GLU A 88 7.51 13.91 -12.27
C GLU A 88 8.46 14.94 -11.66
N GLY A 89 9.56 14.45 -11.07
CA GLY A 89 10.55 15.26 -10.38
C GLY A 89 11.55 14.40 -9.61
N GLY A 90 12.18 14.99 -8.60
CA GLY A 90 13.09 14.30 -7.68
C GLY A 90 12.55 14.32 -6.25
N HIS A 91 12.99 13.36 -5.44
CA HIS A 91 12.63 13.28 -4.02
C HIS A 91 13.78 12.78 -3.19
N ALA A 92 13.85 13.27 -1.96
CA ALA A 92 14.86 12.91 -0.98
C ALA A 92 14.22 12.10 0.16
N MET A 93 14.84 10.98 0.47
CA MET A 93 14.45 10.08 1.55
C MET A 93 15.68 9.67 2.36
N LEU A 94 15.45 8.98 3.47
CA LEU A 94 16.54 8.45 4.29
C LEU A 94 16.69 6.95 4.03
N LEU A 95 17.80 6.52 3.44
CA LEU A 95 18.17 5.11 3.36
C LEU A 95 18.55 4.61 4.75
N VAL A 96 17.86 3.57 5.22
CA VAL A 96 18.04 3.01 6.56
C VAL A 96 18.46 1.53 6.56
N GLY A 97 18.24 0.84 5.44
CA GLY A 97 18.46 -0.60 5.36
C GLY A 97 18.38 -1.12 3.94
N TYR A 98 18.56 -2.43 3.80
CA TYR A 98 18.27 -3.19 2.60
C TYR A 98 17.86 -4.60 3.01
N ASN A 99 17.07 -5.27 2.18
CA ASN A 99 16.78 -6.68 2.32
C ASN A 99 16.89 -7.33 0.95
N ASP A 100 17.75 -8.34 0.82
CA ASP A 100 17.99 -9.07 -0.43
C ASP A 100 16.98 -10.20 -0.67
N ALA A 101 16.17 -10.57 0.32
CA ALA A 101 15.24 -11.69 0.29
C ALA A 101 13.76 -11.27 0.22
N PHE A 102 13.44 -10.01 0.51
CA PHE A 102 12.06 -9.52 0.44
C PHE A 102 11.50 -9.64 -0.98
N LEU A 103 10.30 -10.20 -1.11
CA LEU A 103 9.58 -10.37 -2.38
C LEU A 103 8.45 -9.33 -2.44
N THR A 104 8.52 -8.44 -3.42
CA THR A 104 7.50 -7.40 -3.62
C THR A 104 6.24 -7.96 -4.27
N ARG A 105 5.15 -7.19 -4.28
CA ARG A 105 3.91 -7.59 -4.95
C ARG A 105 4.05 -7.75 -6.47
N GLU A 106 5.06 -7.12 -7.08
CA GLU A 106 5.40 -7.32 -8.50
C GLU A 106 6.28 -8.55 -8.77
N GLY A 107 6.64 -9.31 -7.72
CA GLY A 107 7.51 -10.47 -7.83
C GLY A 107 8.99 -10.12 -7.94
N PHE A 108 9.39 -8.90 -7.57
CA PHE A 108 10.81 -8.54 -7.50
C PHE A 108 11.40 -8.91 -6.16
N THR A 109 12.57 -9.55 -6.20
CA THR A 109 13.31 -9.92 -4.99
C THR A 109 14.42 -8.91 -4.72
N GLY A 110 14.46 -8.43 -3.49
CA GLY A 110 15.53 -7.60 -2.98
C GLY A 110 15.36 -6.10 -3.28
N GLY A 111 15.79 -5.27 -2.33
CA GLY A 111 15.67 -3.82 -2.44
C GLY A 111 16.27 -3.04 -1.29
N LEU A 112 16.14 -1.72 -1.39
CA LEU A 112 16.53 -0.75 -0.37
C LEU A 112 15.33 -0.39 0.50
N ILE A 113 15.55 -0.20 1.79
CA ILE A 113 14.54 0.25 2.74
C ILE A 113 14.80 1.72 3.06
N VAL A 114 13.80 2.56 2.82
CA VAL A 114 13.90 4.01 3.00
C VAL A 114 12.84 4.51 3.97
N LYS A 115 13.20 5.41 4.88
CA LYS A 115 12.24 6.19 5.67
C LYS A 115 11.83 7.42 4.88
N ASN A 116 10.52 7.59 4.73
CA ASN A 116 9.92 8.63 3.90
C ASN A 116 9.28 9.73 4.77
N SER A 117 9.01 10.88 4.17
CA SER A 117 8.39 12.06 4.81
C SER A 117 6.94 12.27 4.42
N TRP A 118 6.34 11.32 3.70
CA TRP A 118 4.93 11.34 3.38
C TRP A 118 4.13 10.69 4.50
N ALA A 119 3.16 11.42 5.04
CA ALA A 119 2.24 10.88 6.02
C ALA A 119 1.36 9.79 5.40
N ASP A 120 1.12 8.73 6.16
CA ASP A 120 0.12 7.73 5.81
C ASP A 120 -1.28 8.31 5.89
N GLY A 121 -2.22 7.70 5.16
CA GLY A 121 -3.59 8.18 5.07
C GLY A 121 -4.42 7.38 4.06
N PRO A 122 -5.56 7.94 3.60
CA PRO A 122 -6.55 7.20 2.83
C PRO A 122 -6.06 6.64 1.48
N TYR A 123 -5.00 7.20 0.91
CA TYR A 123 -4.50 6.87 -0.43
C TYR A 123 -3.01 6.49 -0.42
N GLN A 124 -2.47 6.26 0.77
CA GLN A 124 -1.05 6.07 0.98
C GLN A 124 -0.83 5.34 2.31
N GLY A 125 -0.23 4.17 2.26
CA GLY A 125 0.25 3.45 3.43
C GLY A 125 1.76 3.29 3.39
N SER A 126 2.26 2.70 4.47
CA SER A 126 3.66 2.35 4.64
C SER A 126 3.74 1.18 5.61
N HIS A 127 4.96 0.73 5.87
CA HIS A 127 5.20 -0.35 6.80
C HIS A 127 6.29 -0.01 7.80
N SER A 128 6.42 -0.85 8.81
CA SER A 128 7.50 -0.82 9.76
C SER A 128 8.81 -1.32 9.14
N LEU A 129 9.94 -0.91 9.73
CA LEU A 129 11.25 -1.45 9.33
C LEU A 129 11.29 -2.99 9.52
N ALA A 130 10.68 -3.51 10.58
CA ALA A 130 10.66 -4.93 10.89
C ALA A 130 9.95 -5.75 9.80
N TYR A 131 8.86 -5.22 9.22
CA TYR A 131 8.16 -5.86 8.10
C TYR A 131 9.06 -5.99 6.87
N TRP A 132 9.73 -4.90 6.47
CA TRP A 132 10.65 -4.95 5.33
C TRP A 132 11.88 -5.83 5.58
N MET A 133 12.27 -6.01 6.84
CA MET A 133 13.32 -6.95 7.25
C MET A 133 12.82 -8.40 7.39
N GLN A 134 11.52 -8.65 7.21
CA GLN A 134 10.87 -9.95 7.40
C GLN A 134 11.04 -10.51 8.82
N GLU A 135 11.07 -9.62 9.81
CA GLU A 135 11.18 -9.96 11.24
C GLU A 135 9.81 -10.16 11.91
N VAL A 136 8.75 -9.65 11.28
CA VAL A 136 7.36 -9.79 11.70
C VAL A 136 6.51 -10.37 10.57
N SER A 137 5.45 -11.07 10.92
CA SER A 137 4.43 -11.54 9.98
C SER A 137 3.50 -10.42 9.52
N ASP A 138 2.79 -10.63 8.40
CA ASP A 138 1.77 -9.69 7.91
C ASP A 138 0.70 -9.39 8.97
N TRP A 139 0.33 -10.39 9.77
CA TRP A 139 -0.69 -10.23 10.80
C TRP A 139 -0.18 -9.38 11.98
N GLU A 140 1.08 -9.52 12.37
CA GLU A 140 1.72 -8.66 13.38
C GLU A 140 1.92 -7.25 12.85
N GLU A 141 2.33 -7.11 11.59
CA GLU A 141 2.49 -5.81 10.95
C GLU A 141 1.17 -5.03 10.95
N ARG A 142 0.02 -5.68 10.72
CA ARG A 142 -1.29 -5.01 10.82
C ARG A 142 -1.62 -4.47 12.22
N SER A 143 -0.94 -4.93 13.27
CA SER A 143 -1.09 -4.34 14.60
C SER A 143 -0.30 -3.05 14.79
N VAL A 144 0.63 -2.76 13.87
CA VAL A 144 1.55 -1.61 13.90
C VAL A 144 1.21 -0.62 12.79
N CYS A 145 1.14 -1.12 11.55
CA CYS A 145 0.76 -0.39 10.35
C CYS A 145 -0.44 -1.12 9.69
N PRO A 146 -1.67 -0.96 10.23
CA PRO A 146 -2.87 -1.63 9.72
C PRO A 146 -3.16 -1.37 8.23
N ASN A 147 -2.76 -0.21 7.70
CA ASN A 147 -3.08 0.24 6.35
C ASN A 147 -4.59 0.08 6.03
N SER A 148 -5.46 0.46 6.97
CA SER A 148 -6.92 0.19 6.93
C SER A 148 -7.60 0.62 5.62
N TYR A 149 -7.11 1.68 4.98
CA TYR A 149 -7.67 2.17 3.71
C TYR A 149 -7.18 1.42 2.46
N ASN A 150 -6.18 0.56 2.60
CA ASN A 150 -5.68 -0.25 1.50
C ASN A 150 -6.72 -1.32 1.12
N PRO A 151 -7.22 -1.35 -0.13
CA PRO A 151 -8.15 -2.36 -0.60
C PRO A 151 -7.70 -3.81 -0.43
N PHE A 152 -6.39 -4.07 -0.43
CA PHE A 152 -5.83 -5.41 -0.20
C PHE A 152 -5.67 -5.77 1.29
N SER A 153 -5.93 -4.82 2.20
CA SER A 153 -5.99 -5.07 3.65
C SER A 153 -7.41 -5.37 4.14
N TRP A 154 -8.44 -5.21 3.30
CA TRP A 154 -9.83 -5.51 3.67
C TRP A 154 -10.11 -7.01 3.79
N TYR A 155 -11.04 -7.38 4.67
CA TYR A 155 -11.39 -8.77 4.92
C TYR A 155 -12.31 -9.32 3.81
N HIS A 156 -11.99 -10.50 3.30
CA HIS A 156 -12.76 -11.18 2.27
C HIS A 156 -13.76 -12.18 2.89
N CYS A 157 -15.00 -12.19 2.43
CA CYS A 157 -16.04 -13.08 2.94
C CYS A 157 -17.02 -13.54 1.84
N GLY A 158 -17.77 -14.62 2.11
CA GLY A 158 -18.80 -15.12 1.18
C GLY A 158 -18.24 -15.72 -0.13
N ASN A 159 -17.02 -16.27 -0.09
CA ASN A 159 -16.41 -16.98 -1.23
C ASN A 159 -16.79 -18.46 -1.32
N ASN A 160 -17.37 -19.03 -0.26
CA ASN A 160 -17.85 -20.41 -0.27
C ASN A 160 -19.19 -20.51 -1.00
N GLY A 161 -19.20 -20.75 -2.32
CA GLY A 161 -20.49 -20.94 -3.00
C GLY A 161 -20.58 -20.99 -4.54
N ILE A 162 -19.50 -21.10 -5.33
CA ILE A 162 -19.63 -21.22 -6.81
C ILE A 162 -19.19 -22.59 -7.35
N LEU A 163 -19.58 -23.67 -6.68
CA LEU A 163 -19.77 -24.98 -7.35
C LEU A 163 -21.26 -25.32 -7.51
N SER A 164 -22.17 -24.48 -7.03
CA SER A 164 -23.61 -24.66 -7.15
C SER A 164 -24.19 -23.82 -8.29
N LYS A 165 -24.31 -24.45 -9.46
CA LYS A 165 -25.37 -24.26 -10.46
C LYS A 165 -25.91 -22.82 -10.62
N TRP A 166 -25.32 -22.07 -11.55
CA TRP A 166 -26.08 -21.07 -12.30
C TRP A 166 -27.10 -21.79 -13.19
N GLN A 167 -28.24 -22.19 -12.62
CA GLN A 167 -29.45 -22.50 -13.38
C GLN A 167 -30.32 -21.26 -13.37
N GLY A 168 -30.67 -20.79 -14.56
CA GLY A 168 -31.32 -19.52 -14.80
C GLY A 168 -32.70 -19.36 -14.14
N ASN A 169 -33.13 -18.09 -14.13
CA ASN A 169 -34.42 -17.57 -13.66
C ASN A 169 -34.70 -17.67 -12.16
N ASP A 170 -33.92 -16.97 -11.33
CA ASP A 170 -34.38 -16.64 -9.97
C ASP A 170 -34.36 -15.12 -9.76
N THR A 171 -35.56 -14.53 -9.79
CA THR A 171 -35.88 -13.15 -9.39
C THR A 171 -35.89 -13.03 -7.86
N LYS A 172 -34.77 -13.28 -7.20
CA LYS A 172 -34.63 -13.04 -5.76
C LYS A 172 -33.55 -11.97 -5.52
N GLU A 173 -34.01 -10.81 -5.08
CA GLU A 173 -33.19 -9.64 -4.70
C GLU A 173 -32.17 -9.91 -3.58
N TYR A 174 -32.30 -11.04 -2.88
CA TYR A 174 -31.46 -11.41 -1.76
C TYR A 174 -30.62 -12.66 -2.08
N ASN A 175 -29.31 -12.47 -2.24
CA ASN A 175 -28.34 -13.54 -2.40
C ASN A 175 -27.86 -14.05 -1.04
N GLU A 176 -28.06 -15.35 -0.76
CA GLU A 176 -27.68 -15.95 0.52
C GLU A 176 -26.17 -16.01 0.78
N GLY A 177 -25.33 -15.80 -0.24
CA GLY A 177 -23.86 -15.74 -0.10
C GLY A 177 -23.38 -14.64 0.85
N ILE A 178 -24.20 -13.61 1.09
CA ILE A 178 -23.91 -12.56 2.07
C ILE A 178 -23.96 -13.05 3.53
N LYS A 179 -24.67 -14.16 3.81
CA LYS A 179 -24.87 -14.64 5.19
C LYS A 179 -23.55 -14.92 5.91
N ASP A 180 -22.55 -15.41 5.18
CA ASP A 180 -21.20 -15.62 5.72
C ASP A 180 -20.57 -14.30 6.19
N CYS A 181 -20.72 -13.22 5.42
CA CYS A 181 -20.22 -11.89 5.75
C CYS A 181 -20.93 -11.26 6.97
N LEU A 182 -22.22 -11.60 7.17
CA LEU A 182 -23.04 -11.10 8.26
C LEU A 182 -22.90 -11.90 9.56
N SER A 183 -22.18 -13.03 9.53
CA SER A 183 -22.00 -13.89 10.68
C SER A 183 -21.15 -13.24 11.77
N ASN A 184 -21.45 -13.54 13.03
CA ASN A 184 -20.65 -13.06 14.17
C ASN A 184 -19.23 -13.62 14.13
N GLU A 185 -19.09 -14.84 13.60
CA GLU A 185 -17.81 -15.51 13.39
C GLU A 185 -16.93 -14.71 12.44
N THR A 186 -17.42 -14.34 11.25
CA THR A 186 -16.66 -13.50 10.30
C THR A 186 -16.30 -12.15 10.90
N LYS A 187 -17.23 -11.51 11.62
CA LYS A 187 -16.94 -10.23 12.30
C LYS A 187 -15.79 -10.38 13.31
N LEU A 188 -15.80 -11.45 14.11
CA LEU A 188 -14.73 -11.74 15.06
C LEU A 188 -13.40 -12.03 14.35
N PHE A 189 -13.42 -12.81 13.27
CA PHE A 189 -12.21 -13.11 12.50
C PHE A 189 -11.62 -11.84 11.87
N ALA A 190 -12.45 -10.96 11.31
CA ALA A 190 -11.99 -9.70 10.73
C ALA A 190 -11.32 -8.80 11.78
N ASP A 191 -11.93 -8.65 12.96
CA ASP A 191 -11.36 -7.85 14.05
C ASP A 191 -10.03 -8.44 14.58
N VAL A 192 -9.97 -9.76 14.79
CA VAL A 192 -8.74 -10.46 15.20
C VAL A 192 -7.64 -10.35 14.15
N ASN A 193 -7.99 -10.33 12.86
CA ASN A 193 -7.03 -10.14 11.77
C ASN A 193 -6.66 -8.67 11.53
N ILE A 194 -7.31 -7.74 12.23
CA ILE A 194 -7.12 -6.29 12.09
C ILE A 194 -7.40 -5.85 10.64
N GLN A 195 -8.49 -6.37 10.08
CA GLN A 195 -8.90 -6.08 8.72
C GLN A 195 -10.32 -5.51 8.72
N PRO A 196 -10.55 -4.35 8.07
CA PRO A 196 -11.90 -3.84 7.91
C PRO A 196 -12.79 -4.81 7.13
N LEU A 197 -14.00 -5.01 7.62
CA LEU A 197 -15.02 -5.88 7.03
C LEU A 197 -16.12 -5.06 6.33
N HIS A 198 -16.55 -3.96 6.95
CA HIS A 198 -17.65 -3.15 6.46
C HIS A 198 -17.12 -1.94 5.70
N LEU A 199 -17.57 -1.80 4.46
CA LEU A 199 -17.17 -0.69 3.58
C LEU A 199 -18.38 0.19 3.23
N LYS A 200 -18.11 1.46 2.98
CA LYS A 200 -19.05 2.45 2.45
C LYS A 200 -18.56 2.99 1.12
N CYS A 201 -19.51 3.20 0.22
CA CYS A 201 -19.26 3.82 -1.07
C CYS A 201 -19.02 5.33 -0.92
N LYS A 202 -18.09 5.86 -1.71
CA LYS A 202 -17.78 7.28 -1.85
C LYS A 202 -18.12 7.83 -3.24
N ASP A 203 -18.21 6.96 -4.26
CA ASP A 203 -18.46 7.36 -5.64
C ASP A 203 -19.87 6.94 -6.12
N PRO A 204 -20.83 7.88 -6.23
CA PRO A 204 -22.20 7.58 -6.65
C PRO A 204 -22.31 7.08 -8.09
N ASN A 205 -21.26 7.21 -8.92
CA ASN A 205 -21.26 6.70 -10.29
C ASN A 205 -21.00 5.19 -10.36
N LEU A 206 -20.40 4.61 -9.31
CA LEU A 206 -19.99 3.21 -9.28
C LEU A 206 -20.77 2.39 -8.26
N CYS A 207 -21.24 3.00 -7.18
CA CYS A 207 -22.00 2.33 -6.13
C CYS A 207 -22.97 3.30 -5.42
N ARG A 208 -23.93 2.77 -4.67
CA ARG A 208 -24.89 3.56 -3.89
C ARG A 208 -24.22 4.18 -2.68
N THR A 209 -24.34 5.50 -2.54
CA THR A 209 -23.76 6.30 -1.43
C THR A 209 -24.80 6.75 -0.42
N ASP A 210 -26.08 6.70 -0.78
CA ASP A 210 -27.24 6.99 0.05
C ASP A 210 -27.81 5.71 0.70
N GLY A 211 -28.64 5.86 1.73
CA GLY A 211 -29.28 4.74 2.43
C GLY A 211 -28.36 3.98 3.40
N ASP A 212 -28.77 2.76 3.75
CA ASP A 212 -28.09 1.88 4.71
C ASP A 212 -27.08 0.92 4.04
N TYR A 213 -26.81 1.10 2.75
CA TYR A 213 -25.96 0.20 1.96
C TYR A 213 -24.57 0.03 2.56
N THR A 214 -24.18 -1.23 2.72
CA THR A 214 -22.89 -1.65 3.22
C THR A 214 -22.28 -2.64 2.24
N TYR A 215 -20.98 -2.50 2.01
CA TYR A 215 -20.24 -3.29 1.04
C TYR A 215 -19.27 -4.22 1.73
N PHE A 216 -19.16 -5.45 1.21
CA PHE A 216 -18.23 -6.46 1.71
C PHE A 216 -17.38 -6.99 0.57
N VAL A 217 -16.08 -7.15 0.78
CA VAL A 217 -15.20 -7.73 -0.25
C VAL A 217 -15.49 -9.20 -0.40
N ARG A 218 -15.82 -9.62 -1.62
CA ARG A 218 -15.95 -11.02 -1.98
C ARG A 218 -14.61 -11.53 -2.44
N ASN A 219 -14.19 -11.11 -3.62
CA ASN A 219 -12.92 -11.51 -4.22
C ASN A 219 -12.31 -10.38 -5.04
N THR A 220 -11.03 -10.54 -5.30
CA THR A 220 -10.25 -9.71 -6.21
C THR A 220 -9.66 -10.59 -7.29
N THR A 221 -9.61 -10.08 -8.51
CA THR A 221 -8.99 -10.77 -9.65
C THR A 221 -8.03 -9.81 -10.31
N ASP A 222 -6.80 -10.26 -10.54
CA ASP A 222 -5.83 -9.50 -11.34
C ASP A 222 -6.34 -9.38 -12.78
N TRP A 223 -6.27 -8.16 -13.32
CA TRP A 223 -6.68 -7.87 -14.67
C TRP A 223 -5.48 -7.49 -15.56
N GLY A 224 -4.31 -7.23 -14.97
CA GLY A 224 -3.10 -6.80 -15.66
C GLY A 224 -2.88 -5.28 -15.62
N ASP A 225 -1.67 -4.83 -15.98
CA ASP A 225 -1.24 -3.41 -15.89
C ASP A 225 -1.51 -2.81 -14.50
N ARG A 226 -1.38 -3.64 -13.46
CA ARG A 226 -1.64 -3.33 -12.03
C ARG A 226 -3.10 -2.98 -11.70
N MET A 227 -4.04 -3.25 -12.60
CA MET A 227 -5.47 -3.08 -12.35
C MET A 227 -6.08 -4.34 -11.77
N THR A 228 -7.04 -4.16 -10.88
CA THR A 228 -7.75 -5.22 -10.19
C THR A 228 -9.24 -5.07 -10.42
N VAL A 229 -9.92 -6.18 -10.68
CA VAL A 229 -11.38 -6.26 -10.58
C VAL A 229 -11.72 -6.69 -9.17
N MET A 230 -12.43 -5.84 -8.43
CA MET A 230 -12.93 -6.14 -7.09
C MET A 230 -14.43 -6.37 -7.15
N CYS A 231 -14.86 -7.57 -6.76
CA CYS A 231 -16.27 -7.89 -6.62
C CYS A 231 -16.67 -7.84 -5.14
N LEU A 232 -17.87 -7.32 -4.93
CA LEU A 232 -18.39 -6.93 -3.63
C LEU A 232 -19.80 -7.49 -3.47
N TRP A 233 -20.18 -7.71 -2.22
CA TRP A 233 -21.59 -7.78 -1.86
C TRP A 233 -22.07 -6.37 -1.57
N GLU A 234 -23.12 -5.92 -2.25
CA GLU A 234 -23.90 -4.74 -1.88
C GLU A 234 -25.10 -5.21 -1.05
N TYR A 235 -25.18 -4.76 0.20
CA TYR A 235 -26.17 -5.21 1.18
C TYR A 235 -26.91 -4.04 1.81
N SER A 236 -28.24 -4.14 1.88
CA SER A 236 -29.12 -3.26 2.65
C SER A 236 -29.97 -4.12 3.59
N SER A 237 -29.91 -3.80 4.87
CA SER A 237 -30.72 -4.45 5.89
C SER A 237 -32.14 -3.92 5.91
N GLU A 238 -32.34 -2.63 5.61
CA GLU A 238 -33.65 -2.00 5.57
C GLU A 238 -34.45 -2.49 4.37
N GLU A 239 -33.84 -2.46 3.17
CA GLU A 239 -34.49 -2.89 1.93
C GLU A 239 -34.49 -4.41 1.73
N HIS A 240 -33.79 -5.16 2.59
CA HIS A 240 -33.62 -6.63 2.46
C HIS A 240 -33.03 -7.03 1.10
N VAL A 241 -32.08 -6.25 0.59
CA VAL A 241 -31.39 -6.48 -0.68
C VAL A 241 -29.97 -6.97 -0.42
N ALA A 242 -29.57 -8.00 -1.15
CA ALA A 242 -28.19 -8.48 -1.17
C ALA A 242 -27.83 -8.91 -2.59
N ARG A 243 -26.97 -8.15 -3.25
CA ARG A 243 -26.56 -8.45 -4.63
C ARG A 243 -25.05 -8.40 -4.79
N GLU A 244 -24.57 -9.16 -5.76
CA GLU A 244 -23.18 -9.11 -6.18
C GLU A 244 -23.00 -7.98 -7.19
N ILE A 245 -21.98 -7.15 -6.97
CA ILE A 245 -21.52 -6.16 -7.94
C ILE A 245 -20.02 -6.31 -8.13
N CYS A 246 -19.52 -5.97 -9.31
CA CYS A 246 -18.07 -5.88 -9.55
C CYS A 246 -17.76 -4.47 -10.03
N LEU A 247 -16.74 -3.86 -9.40
CA LEU A 247 -16.16 -2.63 -9.91
C LEU A 247 -15.51 -2.89 -11.27
N PRO A 248 -15.44 -1.88 -12.15
CA PRO A 248 -14.58 -1.98 -13.32
C PRO A 248 -13.13 -2.27 -12.90
N PRO A 249 -12.27 -2.79 -13.80
CA PRO A 249 -10.86 -2.92 -13.52
C PRO A 249 -10.31 -1.54 -13.13
N MET A 250 -9.65 -1.44 -11.96
CA MET A 250 -9.18 -0.16 -11.44
C MET A 250 -7.84 -0.34 -10.73
N LEU A 251 -7.05 0.73 -10.67
CA LEU A 251 -5.88 0.77 -9.79
C LEU A 251 -6.33 0.73 -8.33
N GLU A 252 -5.51 0.11 -7.48
CA GLU A 252 -5.68 0.05 -6.02
C GLU A 252 -6.11 1.40 -5.42
N VAL A 253 -5.41 2.49 -5.75
CA VAL A 253 -5.76 3.83 -5.25
C VAL A 253 -7.14 4.31 -5.69
N TYR A 254 -7.60 3.95 -6.88
CA TYR A 254 -8.94 4.31 -7.37
C TYR A 254 -10.03 3.48 -6.70
N ILE A 255 -9.74 2.24 -6.30
CA ILE A 255 -10.64 1.46 -5.43
C ILE A 255 -10.77 2.16 -4.08
N ALA A 256 -9.67 2.65 -3.49
CA ALA A 256 -9.69 3.42 -2.23
C ALA A 256 -10.37 4.80 -2.34
N HIS A 257 -10.45 5.38 -3.56
CA HIS A 257 -11.28 6.54 -3.84
C HIS A 257 -12.78 6.20 -3.95
N THR A 258 -13.10 4.98 -4.38
CA THR A 258 -14.47 4.51 -4.61
C THR A 258 -15.13 4.01 -3.32
N LEU A 259 -14.37 3.31 -2.48
CA LEU A 259 -14.84 2.69 -1.24
C LEU A 259 -13.88 3.02 -0.10
N ALA A 260 -14.40 3.01 1.12
CA ALA A 260 -13.57 2.99 2.32
C ALA A 260 -14.22 2.21 3.46
N PRO A 261 -13.43 1.75 4.43
CA PRO A 261 -13.95 1.25 5.69
C PRO A 261 -14.91 2.22 6.36
N VAL A 262 -15.85 1.67 7.13
CA VAL A 262 -16.56 2.42 8.16
C VAL A 262 -15.57 2.96 9.19
N GLU A 263 -15.85 4.14 9.73
CA GLU A 263 -14.92 4.89 10.60
C GLU A 263 -14.52 4.08 11.84
N GLU A 264 -15.44 3.28 12.39
CA GLU A 264 -15.23 2.44 13.57
C GLU A 264 -14.22 1.30 13.35
N GLU A 265 -13.99 0.90 12.10
CA GLU A 265 -13.04 -0.16 11.73
C GLU A 265 -11.70 0.40 11.24
N VAL A 266 -11.57 1.72 11.09
CA VAL A 266 -10.31 2.36 10.72
C VAL A 266 -9.37 2.37 11.92
N LYS A 267 -8.24 1.67 11.78
CA LYS A 267 -7.10 1.76 12.72
C LYS A 267 -5.98 2.58 12.07
N GLU A 268 -5.44 3.53 12.82
CA GLU A 268 -4.33 4.38 12.38
C GLU A 268 -2.99 3.64 12.43
N ASN A 269 -2.08 3.99 11.52
CA ASN A 269 -0.70 3.52 11.54
C ASN A 269 0.07 4.21 12.68
N ASP A 270 0.92 3.46 13.38
CA ASP A 270 1.83 4.02 14.40
C ASP A 270 2.87 4.92 13.75
N THR A 271 2.78 6.23 14.00
CA THR A 271 3.64 7.25 13.37
C THR A 271 5.13 7.12 13.72
N ASP A 272 5.48 6.45 14.82
CA ASP A 272 6.87 6.25 15.23
C ASP A 272 7.51 5.03 14.58
N ARG A 273 6.68 4.04 14.22
CA ARG A 273 7.11 2.71 13.75
C ARG A 273 6.90 2.52 12.26
N CYS A 274 5.88 3.14 11.69
CA CYS A 274 5.60 3.16 10.26
C CYS A 274 6.40 4.27 9.55
N GLY A 275 6.16 4.47 8.26
CA GLY A 275 6.81 5.47 7.40
C GLY A 275 7.97 4.91 6.58
N PHE A 276 8.17 3.59 6.57
CA PHE A 276 9.20 2.94 5.76
C PHE A 276 8.62 2.41 4.45
N TYR A 277 9.38 2.58 3.39
CA TYR A 277 9.05 2.24 2.01
C TYR A 277 10.14 1.33 1.45
N PHE A 278 9.80 0.60 0.39
CA PHE A 278 10.70 -0.34 -0.24
C PHE A 278 10.97 0.04 -1.70
N ILE A 279 12.25 0.11 -2.07
CA ILE A 279 12.70 0.36 -3.45
C ILE A 279 13.37 -0.91 -3.97
N PRO A 280 12.70 -1.70 -4.82
CA PRO A 280 13.29 -2.91 -5.41
C PRO A 280 14.50 -2.59 -6.27
N TYR A 281 15.54 -3.43 -6.27
CA TYR A 281 16.74 -3.18 -7.09
C TYR A 281 16.42 -3.11 -8.59
N VAL A 282 15.47 -3.94 -9.04
CA VAL A 282 15.02 -3.94 -10.43
C VAL A 282 14.43 -2.59 -10.81
N ALA A 283 13.53 -2.06 -9.97
CA ALA A 283 12.91 -0.76 -10.21
C ALA A 283 13.93 0.38 -10.19
N LEU A 284 14.80 0.38 -9.17
CA LEU A 284 15.89 1.35 -9.03
C LEU A 284 16.79 1.40 -10.28
N ARG A 285 17.24 0.25 -10.78
CA ARG A 285 18.10 0.17 -11.96
C ARG A 285 17.40 0.69 -13.22
N GLN A 286 16.10 0.43 -13.36
CA GLN A 286 15.32 0.99 -14.47
C GLN A 286 15.22 2.51 -14.38
N TRP A 287 14.99 3.07 -13.19
CA TRP A 287 14.95 4.52 -13.02
C TRP A 287 16.31 5.17 -13.28
N ILE A 288 17.41 4.56 -12.81
CA ILE A 288 18.77 5.02 -13.10
C ILE A 288 19.00 5.06 -14.61
N ALA A 289 18.63 3.98 -15.31
CA ALA A 289 18.81 3.86 -16.76
C ALA A 289 17.98 4.88 -17.55
N GLN A 290 16.74 5.14 -17.11
CA GLN A 290 15.81 6.00 -17.85
C GLN A 290 15.94 7.48 -17.51
N PHE A 291 16.13 7.82 -16.23
CA PHE A 291 16.03 9.18 -15.72
C PHE A 291 17.32 9.71 -15.09
N GLN A 292 18.27 8.82 -14.77
CA GLN A 292 19.41 9.16 -13.90
C GLN A 292 18.93 9.76 -12.56
N GLY A 293 19.70 10.64 -11.94
CA GLY A 293 19.27 11.41 -10.76
C GLY A 293 19.21 10.63 -9.43
N PHE A 294 19.50 9.33 -9.45
CA PHE A 294 19.70 8.56 -8.22
C PHE A 294 21.11 8.77 -7.68
N PHE A 295 21.20 9.08 -6.39
CA PHE A 295 22.45 9.06 -5.64
C PHE A 295 22.19 8.97 -4.14
N VAL A 296 23.13 8.38 -3.43
CA VAL A 296 23.13 8.30 -1.97
C VAL A 296 24.37 8.99 -1.45
N SER A 297 24.20 9.94 -0.55
CA SER A 297 25.31 10.66 0.05
C SER A 297 25.51 10.26 1.50
N SER A 298 26.76 10.20 1.92
CA SER A 298 27.18 9.91 3.28
C SER A 298 27.99 11.09 3.80
N PHE A 299 27.56 11.59 4.95
CA PHE A 299 28.20 12.69 5.65
C PHE A 299 28.74 12.14 6.96
N ASP A 300 30.01 12.39 7.24
CA ASP A 300 30.59 12.09 8.55
C ASP A 300 30.38 13.35 9.41
N ILE A 301 29.17 13.49 9.97
CA ILE A 301 28.80 14.61 10.85
C ILE A 301 28.96 14.15 12.29
N GLN A 302 29.76 14.87 13.06
CA GLN A 302 29.84 14.73 14.50
C GLN A 302 29.28 16.00 15.13
N TRP A 303 28.27 15.84 15.96
CA TRP A 303 27.72 16.92 16.75
C TRP A 303 28.50 17.03 18.05
N ASP A 304 28.81 18.26 18.45
CA ASP A 304 29.42 18.51 19.76
C ASP A 304 28.48 18.03 20.89
N PRO A 305 28.99 17.48 22.01
CA PRO A 305 28.16 17.06 23.14
C PRO A 305 27.16 18.12 23.60
N GLN A 306 27.49 19.41 23.50
CA GLN A 306 26.57 20.49 23.86
C GLN A 306 25.34 20.59 22.93
N ALA A 307 25.36 19.98 21.75
CA ALA A 307 24.24 19.97 20.81
C ALA A 307 23.14 18.95 21.17
N TYR A 308 23.28 18.21 22.28
CA TYR A 308 22.30 17.23 22.74
C TYR A 308 21.56 17.76 23.97
N ALA A 309 20.22 17.77 23.93
CA ALA A 309 19.39 18.20 25.06
C ALA A 309 19.68 17.40 26.35
N ALA A 310 20.12 16.15 26.22
CA ALA A 310 20.52 15.30 27.34
C ALA A 310 21.70 15.85 28.16
N ASN A 311 22.52 16.73 27.57
CA ASN A 311 23.71 17.30 28.19
C ASN A 311 23.48 18.72 28.74
N LYS A 312 22.23 19.19 28.81
CA LYS A 312 21.92 20.56 29.25
C LYS A 312 22.51 20.92 30.62
N ASP A 313 22.52 19.96 31.55
CA ASP A 313 23.00 20.19 32.91
C ASP A 313 24.53 20.37 32.97
N LEU A 314 25.25 19.94 31.92
CA LEU A 314 26.69 20.12 31.76
C LEU A 314 27.03 21.49 31.14
N HIS A 315 26.06 22.18 30.55
CA HIS A 315 26.20 23.46 29.85
C HIS A 315 25.13 24.47 30.31
N PRO A 316 25.10 24.84 31.61
CA PRO A 316 24.06 25.69 32.19
C PRO A 316 24.02 27.12 31.61
N GLU A 317 25.07 27.53 30.89
CA GLU A 317 25.16 28.81 30.19
C GLU A 317 24.36 28.88 28.88
N LEU A 318 23.94 27.75 28.32
CA LEU A 318 23.23 27.67 27.04
C LEU A 318 21.72 27.53 27.23
N ASP A 319 20.94 28.11 26.32
CA ASP A 319 19.48 27.95 26.27
C ASP A 319 19.11 26.73 25.41
N TYR A 320 18.61 25.67 26.07
CA TYR A 320 18.19 24.43 25.43
C TYR A 320 16.70 24.39 25.05
N SER A 321 15.93 25.46 25.27
CA SER A 321 14.47 25.47 25.11
C SER A 321 13.99 24.97 23.74
N LEU A 322 14.66 25.38 22.66
CA LEU A 322 14.34 24.94 21.29
C LEU A 322 14.71 23.47 21.03
N LEU A 323 15.83 23.00 21.58
CA LEU A 323 16.24 21.60 21.46
C LEU A 323 15.28 20.70 22.22
N GLU A 324 14.89 21.07 23.44
CA GLU A 324 13.92 20.32 24.24
C GLU A 324 12.54 20.28 23.56
N ALA A 325 12.08 21.40 23.00
CA ALA A 325 10.81 21.45 22.28
C ALA A 325 10.79 20.54 21.03
N SER A 326 11.94 20.41 20.36
CA SER A 326 12.13 19.56 19.18
C SER A 326 12.46 18.10 19.52
N THR A 327 12.89 17.81 20.75
CA THR A 327 13.21 16.46 21.21
C THR A 327 11.92 15.70 21.50
N LYS A 328 11.64 14.65 20.72
CA LYS A 328 10.48 13.77 20.90
C LYS A 328 10.93 12.40 21.38
N ARG A 329 10.04 11.69 22.08
CA ARG A 329 10.25 10.30 22.45
C ARG A 329 9.75 9.43 21.31
N GLN A 330 10.61 8.54 20.82
CA GLN A 330 10.21 7.50 19.89
C GLN A 330 9.75 6.28 20.69
N ASN A 331 8.57 5.76 20.38
CA ASN A 331 8.09 4.52 21.00
C ASN A 331 8.88 3.31 20.47
N TYR A 332 9.26 2.41 21.37
CA TYR A 332 9.93 1.14 21.06
C TYR A 332 9.22 0.02 21.81
N ASN A 333 8.84 -1.04 21.10
CA ASN A 333 8.28 -2.25 21.68
C ASN A 333 9.15 -3.43 21.25
N GLU A 334 9.54 -4.28 22.21
CA GLU A 334 10.26 -5.52 21.91
C GLU A 334 9.34 -6.49 21.14
N PHE A 335 9.88 -7.10 20.09
CA PHE A 335 9.23 -8.18 19.37
C PHE A 335 8.98 -9.36 20.33
N LEU A 336 7.72 -9.69 20.55
CA LEU A 336 7.32 -10.72 21.52
C LEU A 336 7.35 -12.15 20.96
N GLY A 337 7.79 -12.33 19.71
CA GLY A 337 7.69 -13.58 18.97
C GLY A 337 6.38 -13.68 18.15
N PRO A 338 6.26 -14.69 17.26
CA PRO A 338 5.23 -14.78 16.21
C PRO A 338 3.77 -14.90 16.71
N PHE A 339 3.58 -14.95 18.03
CA PHE A 339 2.27 -15.00 18.67
C PHE A 339 2.25 -14.00 19.84
N PRO A 340 2.11 -12.69 19.60
CA PRO A 340 2.09 -11.65 20.63
C PRO A 340 1.02 -11.89 21.71
N TYR A 341 -0.10 -12.56 21.39
CA TYR A 341 -1.13 -12.96 22.35
C TYR A 341 -0.89 -14.30 23.06
N ALA A 342 0.15 -15.08 22.71
CA ALA A 342 0.44 -16.33 23.40
C ALA A 342 0.82 -16.13 24.88
N LYS A 343 1.28 -14.93 25.26
CA LYS A 343 1.52 -14.57 26.67
C LYS A 343 0.23 -14.56 27.52
N VAL A 344 -0.96 -14.51 26.92
CA VAL A 344 -2.24 -14.55 27.64
C VAL A 344 -2.57 -15.98 28.15
N ILE A 345 -1.84 -17.01 27.71
CA ILE A 345 -1.96 -18.36 28.25
C ILE A 345 -0.92 -18.57 29.37
N GLN A 346 -1.10 -17.90 30.50
CA GLN A 346 -0.49 -18.35 31.75
C GLN A 346 -1.34 -19.49 32.30
N HIS A 347 -0.81 -20.71 32.16
CA HIS A 347 -1.29 -21.99 32.72
C HIS A 347 -2.48 -22.66 32.01
N PHE A 348 -2.15 -23.64 31.17
CA PHE A 348 -2.83 -24.93 31.29
C PHE A 348 -2.16 -25.67 32.46
N GLN A 349 -2.87 -25.83 33.57
CA GLN A 349 -2.57 -26.84 34.58
C GLN A 349 -3.28 -28.14 34.23
#